data_AF-A0A659UM33-F1
#
_entry.id   AF-A0A659UM33-F1
#
_cell.length_a   1.000
_cell.length_b   1.000
_cell.length_c   1.000
_cell.angle_alpha   90.00
_cell.angle_beta   90.00
_cell.angle_gamma   90.00
#
_symmetry.space_group_name_H-M   'P 1'
#
loop_
_entity.id
_entity.type
_entity.pdbx_description
1 polymer ?
#
loop_
_entity_poly.entity_id
_entity_poly.type
_entity_poly.pdbx_seq_one_letter_code
_entity_poly.pdbx_strand_id
1 'polypeptide(L)'
;VGDTPAVRINNLAPVHATIYVKAEFFNPAASVKDRLALNIIEEGERSGALKPRQTVVEATSGNTGIGLAMVCAQKNYPLVVTMADSFSVERRKLMRMLGAKVVLT
;
A
#
# COMPACT_ATOMS: atom_id res chain seq x y z
N VAL A 1 3.11 7.69 7.34
CA VAL A 1 3.34 6.27 6.96
C VAL A 1 4.53 5.78 7.76
N GLY A 2 4.39 4.64 8.43
CA GLY A 2 5.35 4.16 9.40
C GLY A 2 5.01 4.56 10.83
N ASP A 3 6.00 4.45 11.72
CA ASP A 3 5.86 4.69 13.17
C ASP A 3 4.65 3.98 13.82
N THR A 4 4.32 2.79 13.30
CA THR A 4 3.22 1.97 13.80
C THR A 4 3.54 1.42 15.19
N PRO A 5 2.53 1.18 16.05
CA PRO A 5 2.79 0.74 17.42
C PRO A 5 3.32 -0.69 17.47
N ALA A 6 4.17 -0.95 18.49
CA ALA A 6 4.50 -2.30 18.94
C ALA A 6 3.63 -2.62 20.16
N VAL A 7 2.71 -3.56 20.02
CA VAL A 7 1.70 -3.87 21.04
C VAL A 7 2.05 -5.20 21.70
N ARG A 8 2.16 -5.22 23.03
CA ARG A 8 2.42 -6.44 23.80
C ARG A 8 1.19 -7.35 23.76
N ILE A 9 1.39 -8.65 23.52
CA ILE A 9 0.35 -9.67 23.68
C ILE A 9 0.31 -10.11 25.14
N ASN A 10 -0.82 -9.90 25.81
CA ASN A 10 -0.98 -10.25 27.24
C ASN A 10 -1.57 -11.66 27.44
N ASN A 11 -2.54 -12.08 26.61
CA ASN A 11 -3.36 -13.27 26.89
C ASN A 11 -3.02 -14.49 26.03
N LEU A 12 -2.44 -14.31 24.84
CA LEU A 12 -2.11 -15.39 23.89
C LEU A 12 -0.62 -15.77 23.90
N ALA A 13 0.21 -15.02 24.63
CA ALA A 13 1.63 -15.31 24.71
C ALA A 13 1.86 -16.53 25.63
N PRO A 14 2.75 -17.46 25.26
CA PRO A 14 3.13 -18.56 26.15
C PRO A 14 3.88 -17.98 27.36
N VAL A 15 3.75 -18.64 28.52
CA VAL A 15 4.27 -18.15 29.81
C VAL A 15 5.77 -17.84 29.78
N HIS A 16 6.54 -18.53 28.94
CA HIS A 16 7.99 -18.41 28.85
C HIS A 16 8.47 -17.39 27.78
N ALA A 17 7.57 -16.63 27.13
CA ALA A 17 7.98 -15.65 26.13
C ALA A 17 7.18 -14.34 26.22
N THR A 18 7.87 -13.22 26.00
CA THR A 18 7.22 -11.92 25.78
C THR A 18 7.04 -11.72 24.27
N ILE A 19 5.79 -11.69 23.80
CA ILE A 19 5.47 -11.48 22.39
C ILE A 19 4.91 -10.07 22.17
N TYR A 20 5.37 -9.43 21.11
CA TYR A 20 4.84 -8.15 20.61
C TYR A 20 4.34 -8.33 19.17
N VAL A 21 3.31 -7.55 18.81
CA VAL A 21 2.84 -7.42 17.43
C VAL A 21 3.21 -6.03 16.93
N LYS A 22 3.84 -5.97 15.75
CA LYS A 22 3.99 -4.71 15.01
C LYS A 22 2.72 -4.45 14.21
N ALA A 23 1.90 -3.51 14.67
CA ALA A 23 0.55 -3.30 14.16
C ALA A 23 0.54 -2.44 12.88
N GLU A 24 0.99 -3.00 11.76
CA GLU A 24 1.12 -2.31 10.47
C GLU A 24 -0.20 -1.88 9.83
N PHE A 25 -1.33 -2.32 10.36
CA PHE A 25 -2.65 -1.84 9.93
C PHE A 25 -2.98 -0.42 10.43
N PHE A 26 -2.11 0.19 11.26
CA PHE A 26 -2.20 1.61 11.63
C PHE A 26 -1.63 2.56 10.57
N ASN A 27 -1.03 2.05 9.48
CA ASN A 27 -0.71 2.92 8.36
C ASN A 27 -2.00 3.46 7.70
N PRO A 28 -1.96 4.59 6.98
CA PRO A 28 -3.17 5.29 6.51
C PRO A 28 -4.09 4.46 5.57
N ALA A 29 -3.52 3.59 4.74
CA ALA A 29 -4.23 2.64 3.87
C ALA A 29 -4.37 1.25 4.52
N ALA A 30 -4.20 1.18 5.84
CA ALA A 30 -4.40 0.02 6.70
C ALA A 30 -3.50 -1.18 6.39
N SER A 31 -2.29 -0.96 5.87
CA SER A 31 -1.36 -2.07 5.58
C SER A 31 0.11 -1.70 5.68
N VAL A 32 0.96 -2.72 5.81
CA VAL A 32 2.43 -2.56 5.71
C VAL A 32 2.89 -2.06 4.32
N LYS A 33 2.07 -2.25 3.27
CA LYS A 33 2.45 -1.92 1.89
C LYS A 33 2.50 -0.43 1.64
N ASP A 34 1.89 0.38 2.49
CA ASP A 34 1.97 1.83 2.45
C ASP A 34 3.43 2.29 2.56
N ARG A 35 4.23 1.62 3.39
CA ARG A 35 5.67 1.89 3.54
C ARG A 35 6.42 1.64 2.25
N LEU A 36 6.14 0.51 1.59
CA LEU A 36 6.76 0.17 0.32
C LEU A 36 6.36 1.21 -0.74
N ALA A 37 5.05 1.46 -0.89
CA ALA A 37 4.51 2.37 -1.88
C ALA A 37 5.11 3.78 -1.77
N LEU A 38 5.23 4.32 -0.54
CA LEU A 38 5.86 5.61 -0.32
C LEU A 38 7.34 5.61 -0.72
N ASN A 39 8.10 4.64 -0.21
CA ASN A 39 9.55 4.59 -0.43
C ASN A 39 9.94 4.37 -1.89
N ILE A 40 9.22 3.53 -2.64
CA ILE A 40 9.57 3.30 -4.06
C ILE A 40 9.27 4.52 -4.92
N ILE A 41 8.20 5.27 -4.62
CA ILE A 41 7.88 6.49 -5.34
C ILE A 41 8.91 7.58 -5.01
N GLU A 42 9.25 7.76 -3.73
CA GLU A 42 10.25 8.74 -3.31
C GLU A 42 11.67 8.42 -3.82
N GLU A 43 12.04 7.14 -3.88
CA GLU A 43 13.29 6.74 -4.52
C GLU A 43 13.27 7.00 -6.03
N GLY A 44 12.15 6.72 -6.70
CA GLY A 44 11.97 7.06 -8.11
C GLY A 44 12.14 8.57 -8.38
N GLU A 45 11.58 9.41 -7.49
CA GLU A 45 11.75 10.86 -7.53
C GLU A 45 13.21 11.27 -7.30
N ARG A 46 13.84 10.73 -6.25
CA ARG A 46 15.22 11.05 -5.85
C ARG A 46 16.25 10.66 -6.90
N SER A 47 16.09 9.47 -7.50
CA SER A 47 16.98 8.97 -8.56
C SER A 47 16.72 9.62 -9.92
N GLY A 48 15.59 10.31 -10.09
CA GLY A 48 15.15 10.86 -11.37
C GLY A 48 14.57 9.81 -12.33
N ALA A 49 14.42 8.55 -11.89
CA ALA A 49 13.79 7.49 -12.67
C ALA A 49 12.29 7.73 -12.87
N LEU A 50 11.64 8.41 -11.92
CA LEU A 50 10.25 8.82 -12.00
C LEU A 50 10.17 10.33 -12.28
N LYS A 51 9.73 10.69 -13.49
CA LYS A 51 9.53 12.08 -13.91
C LYS A 51 8.17 12.59 -13.45
N PRO A 52 7.99 13.90 -13.25
CA PRO A 52 6.69 14.48 -12.90
C PRO A 52 5.58 14.02 -13.83
N ARG A 53 4.44 13.57 -13.26
CA ARG A 53 3.27 13.03 -13.96
C ARG A 53 3.52 11.76 -14.80
N GLN A 54 4.69 11.13 -14.69
CA GLN A 54 4.93 9.83 -15.33
C GLN A 54 3.97 8.79 -14.74
N THR A 55 3.44 7.92 -15.60
CA THR A 55 2.49 6.90 -15.17
C THR A 55 3.22 5.78 -14.42
N VAL A 56 2.69 5.43 -13.26
CA VAL A 56 3.08 4.25 -12.48
C VAL A 56 2.19 3.09 -12.89
N VAL A 57 2.78 1.91 -13.11
CA VAL A 57 2.05 0.68 -13.46
C VAL A 57 2.43 -0.40 -12.48
N GLU A 58 1.44 -1.07 -11.89
CA GLU A 58 1.64 -2.17 -10.95
C GLU A 58 0.70 -3.33 -11.24
N ALA A 59 1.23 -4.55 -11.23
CA ALA A 59 0.45 -5.78 -11.30
C ALA A 59 0.20 -6.33 -9.89
N THR A 60 -0.97 -6.03 -9.33
CA THR A 60 -1.32 -6.46 -7.98
C THR A 60 -2.82 -6.44 -7.73
N SER A 61 -3.31 -7.42 -7.00
CA SER A 61 -4.69 -7.48 -6.52
C SER A 61 -4.87 -7.02 -5.06
N GLY A 62 -3.76 -6.64 -4.40
CA GLY A 62 -3.70 -6.51 -2.95
C GLY A 62 -3.39 -5.09 -2.45
N ASN A 63 -2.83 -5.06 -1.24
CA ASN A 63 -2.57 -3.81 -0.51
C ASN A 63 -1.51 -2.92 -1.17
N THR A 64 -0.61 -3.47 -1.99
CA THR A 64 0.35 -2.65 -2.76
C THR A 64 -0.38 -1.69 -3.70
N GLY A 65 -1.44 -2.15 -4.38
CA GLY A 65 -2.21 -1.31 -5.29
C GLY A 65 -2.96 -0.20 -4.55
N ILE A 66 -3.49 -0.50 -3.36
CA ILE A 66 -4.15 0.49 -2.51
C ILE A 66 -3.13 1.52 -1.99
N GLY A 67 -1.98 1.07 -1.49
CA GLY A 67 -0.91 1.94 -1.01
C GLY A 67 -0.37 2.85 -2.11
N LEU A 68 -0.13 2.31 -3.31
CA LEU A 68 0.28 3.09 -4.47
C LEU A 68 -0.81 4.06 -4.91
N ALA A 69 -2.09 3.64 -4.93
CA ALA A 69 -3.19 4.53 -5.29
C ALA A 69 -3.24 5.75 -4.36
N MET A 70 -3.09 5.53 -3.05
CA MET A 70 -3.02 6.62 -2.08
C MET A 70 -1.81 7.54 -2.31
N VAL A 71 -0.61 6.99 -2.49
CA VAL A 71 0.61 7.79 -2.66
C VAL A 71 0.60 8.54 -4.00
N CYS A 72 0.23 7.87 -5.09
CA CYS A 72 0.15 8.47 -6.42
C CYS A 72 -0.94 9.56 -6.49
N ALA A 73 -2.08 9.38 -5.82
CA ALA A 73 -3.09 10.42 -5.69
C ALA A 73 -2.52 11.67 -5.02
N GLN A 74 -1.78 11.51 -3.92
CA GLN A 74 -1.21 12.64 -3.19
C GLN A 74 -0.05 13.33 -3.91
N LYS A 75 0.79 12.56 -4.63
CA LYS A 75 1.95 13.08 -5.37
C LYS A 75 1.64 13.41 -6.84
N ASN A 76 0.37 13.31 -7.26
CA ASN A 76 -0.12 13.65 -8.58
C ASN A 76 0.51 12.81 -9.73
N TYR A 77 0.66 11.50 -9.50
CA TYR A 77 1.05 10.53 -10.52
C TYR A 77 -0.17 9.75 -11.02
N PRO A 78 -0.36 9.58 -12.34
CA PRO A 78 -1.31 8.61 -12.86
C PRO A 78 -0.90 7.20 -12.44
N LEU A 79 -1.86 6.41 -11.94
CA LEU A 79 -1.63 5.01 -11.59
C LEU A 79 -2.51 4.09 -12.43
N VAL A 80 -1.91 3.05 -12.99
CA VAL A 80 -2.59 1.92 -13.61
C VAL A 80 -2.31 0.66 -12.78
N VAL A 81 -3.36 0.00 -12.32
CA VAL A 81 -3.26 -1.27 -11.60
C VAL A 81 -3.89 -2.36 -12.45
N THR A 82 -3.16 -3.47 -12.65
CA THR A 82 -3.69 -4.67 -13.30
C THR A 82 -3.89 -5.81 -12.29
N MET A 83 -5.03 -6.50 -12.37
CA MET A 83 -5.37 -7.64 -11.50
C MET A 83 -6.37 -8.60 -12.15
N ALA A 84 -6.38 -9.85 -11.71
CA ALA A 84 -7.40 -10.81 -12.15
C ALA A 84 -8.83 -10.39 -11.75
N ASP A 85 -9.81 -10.72 -12.58
CA ASP A 85 -11.22 -10.39 -12.36
C ASP A 85 -11.86 -11.03 -11.11
N SER A 86 -11.32 -12.19 -10.71
CA SER A 86 -11.73 -13.00 -9.56
C SER A 86 -11.46 -12.34 -8.19
N PHE A 87 -10.69 -11.26 -8.15
CA PHE A 87 -10.36 -10.56 -6.90
C PHE A 87 -11.49 -9.62 -6.42
N SER A 88 -11.46 -9.32 -5.11
CA SER A 88 -12.50 -8.55 -4.40
C SER A 88 -12.93 -7.26 -5.12
N VAL A 89 -14.25 -7.05 -5.18
CA VAL A 89 -14.87 -5.84 -5.76
C VAL A 89 -14.57 -4.61 -4.89
N GLU A 90 -14.50 -4.79 -3.58
CA GLU A 90 -14.23 -3.74 -2.59
C GLU A 90 -12.86 -3.11 -2.83
N ARG A 91 -11.83 -3.93 -3.05
CA ARG A 91 -10.48 -3.44 -3.36
C ARG A 91 -10.44 -2.66 -4.67
N ARG A 92 -11.15 -3.14 -5.71
CA ARG A 92 -11.27 -2.45 -7.00
C ARG A 92 -11.93 -1.08 -6.85
N LYS A 93 -13.01 -1.00 -6.07
CA LYS A 93 -13.70 0.27 -5.78
C LYS A 93 -12.81 1.24 -5.02
N LEU A 94 -12.10 0.77 -3.99
CA LEU A 94 -11.18 1.59 -3.20
C LEU A 94 -10.07 2.21 -4.06
N MET A 95 -9.41 1.40 -4.90
CA MET A 95 -8.36 1.90 -5.80
C MET A 95 -8.90 2.94 -6.81
N ARG A 96 -10.09 2.70 -7.38
CA ARG A 96 -10.72 3.65 -8.31
C ARG A 96 -11.12 4.96 -7.62
N MET A 97 -11.61 4.89 -6.38
CA MET A 97 -11.93 6.08 -5.58
C MET A 97 -10.69 6.94 -5.32
N LEU A 98 -9.51 6.32 -5.20
CA LEU A 98 -8.22 6.99 -5.10
C LEU A 98 -7.65 7.42 -6.46
N GLY A 99 -8.42 7.34 -7.56
CA GLY A 99 -8.02 7.83 -8.89
C GLY A 99 -7.20 6.84 -9.72
N ALA A 100 -6.99 5.61 -9.26
CA ALA A 100 -6.28 4.60 -10.04
C ALA A 100 -7.15 4.02 -11.17
N LYS A 101 -6.55 3.83 -12.35
CA LYS A 101 -7.15 3.06 -13.43
C LYS A 101 -6.94 1.57 -13.18
N VAL A 102 -8.02 0.85 -12.89
CA VAL A 102 -7.97 -0.61 -12.66
C VAL A 102 -8.33 -1.37 -13.93
N VAL A 103 -7.36 -2.11 -14.47
CA VAL A 103 -7.49 -3.00 -15.64
C VAL A 103 -7.64 -4.44 -15.14
N LEU A 104 -8.69 -5.12 -15.59
CA LEU A 104 -8.92 -6.52 -15.26
C LEU A 104 -8.32 -7.43 -16.34
N THR A 105 -7.75 -8.55 -15.92
CA THR A 105 -7.16 -9.60 -16.78
C THR A 105 -7.80 -10.94 -16.53
#